data_AF-A0A8H5LUT7-F1
#
_entry.id   AF-A0A8H5LUT7-F1
#
_cell.length_a   1.000
_cell.length_b   1.000
_cell.length_c   1.000
_cell.angle_alpha   90.00
_cell.angle_beta   90.00
_cell.angle_gamma   90.00
#
_symmetry.space_group_name_H-M   'P 1'
#
loop_
_entity.id
_entity.type
_entity.pdbx_description
1 polymer ?
#
loop_
_entity_poly.entity_id
_entity_poly.type
_entity_poly.pdbx_seq_one_letter_code
_entity_poly.pdbx_strand_id
1 'polypeptide(L)'
;MDFVQSLDPSKLVLAETVLSFAVSPFAAPPYNLAIFLFGTYVQENTEAVHSLQTFTGLLGASTILDVVWMLNNDQNGFVKLLTVVILLLKIPTFLAFGISLRQRGTSFGGLGGADLSGPTVWSMPGGFTSSGREGYQTVDEERPSHTSRPPVPAPPLSNTHSAAPGAYQTA
;
A
#
# COMPACT_ATOMS: atom_id res chain seq x y z
N MET A 1 6.41 7.93 -12.64
CA MET A 1 5.58 7.11 -11.74
C MET A 1 4.10 7.44 -11.88
N ASP A 2 3.75 8.46 -12.67
CA ASP A 2 2.43 9.09 -12.73
C ASP A 2 1.39 8.26 -13.49
N PHE A 3 1.81 7.46 -14.48
CA PHE A 3 0.89 6.62 -15.27
C PHE A 3 0.17 5.59 -14.40
N VAL A 4 0.89 4.90 -13.51
CA VAL A 4 0.29 3.88 -12.64
C VAL A 4 -0.61 4.51 -11.58
N GLN A 5 -0.31 5.74 -11.13
CA GLN A 5 -1.18 6.51 -10.23
C GLN A 5 -2.44 7.05 -10.91
N SER A 6 -2.41 7.25 -12.24
CA SER A 6 -3.58 7.69 -13.01
C SER A 6 -4.55 6.56 -13.37
N LEU A 7 -4.15 5.30 -13.16
CA LEU A 7 -5.00 4.15 -13.42
C LEU A 7 -6.04 3.99 -12.32
N ASP A 8 -7.31 4.21 -12.66
CA ASP A 8 -8.44 3.97 -11.77
C ASP A 8 -8.70 2.44 -11.66
N PRO A 9 -8.45 1.82 -10.49
CA PRO A 9 -8.65 0.38 -10.29
C PRO A 9 -10.07 -0.08 -10.63
N SER A 10 -11.03 0.82 -10.43
CA SER A 10 -12.45 0.61 -10.69
C SER A 10 -12.74 0.35 -12.16
N LYS A 11 -12.16 1.18 -13.02
CA LYS A 11 -12.35 1.09 -14.47
C LYS A 11 -11.67 -0.13 -15.04
N LEU A 12 -10.51 -0.49 -14.50
CA LEU A 12 -9.78 -1.68 -14.90
C LEU A 12 -10.60 -2.95 -14.60
N VAL A 13 -11.04 -3.11 -13.35
CA VAL A 13 -11.84 -4.28 -12.97
C VAL A 13 -13.19 -4.32 -13.67
N LEU A 14 -13.85 -3.18 -13.88
CA LEU A 14 -15.09 -3.14 -14.65
C LEU A 14 -14.87 -3.58 -16.10
N ALA A 15 -13.81 -3.07 -16.76
CA ALA A 15 -13.47 -3.47 -18.12
C ALA A 15 -13.19 -4.97 -18.20
N GLU A 16 -12.41 -5.52 -17.26
CA GLU A 16 -12.13 -6.95 -17.18
C GLU A 16 -13.37 -7.79 -16.87
N THR A 17 -14.30 -7.28 -16.06
CA THR A 17 -15.59 -7.93 -15.78
C THR A 17 -16.44 -8.02 -17.05
N VAL A 18 -16.57 -6.91 -17.79
CA VAL A 18 -17.32 -6.87 -19.05
C VAL A 18 -16.70 -7.79 -20.10
N LEU A 19 -15.37 -7.75 -20.23
CA LEU A 19 -14.64 -8.64 -21.14
C LEU A 19 -14.83 -10.12 -20.75
N SER A 20 -14.71 -10.44 -19.47
CA SER A 20 -14.88 -11.81 -18.95
C SER A 20 -16.31 -12.32 -19.12
N PHE A 21 -17.30 -11.44 -18.98
CA PHE A 21 -18.69 -11.75 -19.27
C PHE A 21 -18.90 -11.99 -20.77
N ALA A 22 -18.32 -11.14 -21.63
CA ALA A 22 -18.43 -11.30 -23.08
C ALA A 22 -17.80 -12.61 -23.60
N VAL A 23 -16.73 -13.10 -22.95
CA VAL A 23 -16.11 -14.39 -23.30
C VAL A 23 -16.73 -15.60 -22.59
N SER A 24 -17.59 -15.38 -21.58
CA SER A 24 -18.20 -16.46 -20.78
C SER A 24 -19.00 -17.53 -21.55
N PRO A 25 -19.69 -17.24 -22.68
CA PRO A 25 -20.39 -18.30 -23.43
C PRO A 25 -19.43 -19.12 -24.32
N PHE A 26 -18.15 -18.75 -24.40
CA PHE A 26 -17.15 -19.43 -25.21
C PHE A 26 -16.18 -20.25 -24.35
N ALA A 27 -15.32 -21.02 -25.00
CA ALA A 27 -14.21 -21.69 -24.33
C ALA A 27 -13.20 -20.64 -23.84
N ALA A 28 -13.37 -20.17 -22.60
CA ALA A 28 -12.48 -19.25 -21.90
C ALA A 28 -12.33 -19.70 -20.44
N PRO A 29 -11.32 -19.20 -19.70
CA PRO A 29 -11.12 -19.58 -18.31
C PRO A 29 -12.36 -19.22 -17.45
N PRO A 30 -13.10 -20.21 -16.91
CA PRO A 30 -14.42 -19.99 -16.33
C PRO A 30 -14.37 -19.24 -14.99
N TYR A 31 -13.23 -19.29 -14.30
CA TYR A 31 -13.02 -18.63 -13.01
C TYR A 31 -12.81 -17.11 -13.16
N ASN A 32 -12.44 -16.60 -14.34
CA ASN A 32 -12.14 -15.17 -14.53
C ASN A 32 -13.34 -14.28 -14.20
N LEU A 33 -14.53 -14.63 -14.69
CA LEU A 33 -15.75 -13.85 -14.42
C LEU A 33 -16.02 -13.74 -12.91
N ALA A 34 -15.93 -14.85 -12.17
CA ALA A 34 -16.16 -14.85 -10.73
C ALA A 34 -15.13 -14.00 -9.98
N ILE A 35 -13.86 -14.07 -10.37
CA ILE A 35 -12.78 -13.28 -9.75
C ILE A 35 -13.01 -11.78 -9.99
N PHE A 36 -13.38 -11.37 -11.20
CA PHE A 36 -13.58 -9.95 -11.49
C PHE A 36 -14.87 -9.38 -10.87
N LEU A 37 -15.94 -10.18 -10.77
CA LEU A 37 -17.13 -9.82 -9.97
C LEU A 37 -16.79 -9.68 -8.48
N PHE A 38 -15.91 -10.53 -7.95
CA PHE A 38 -15.40 -10.33 -6.59
C PHE A 38 -14.56 -9.04 -6.50
N GLY A 39 -13.79 -8.71 -7.54
CA GLY A 39 -13.06 -7.46 -7.66
C GLY A 39 -13.97 -6.22 -7.58
N THR A 40 -15.10 -6.21 -8.29
CA THR A 40 -16.06 -5.09 -8.23
C THR A 40 -16.60 -4.92 -6.82
N TYR A 41 -16.94 -6.03 -6.15
CA TYR A 41 -17.39 -6.00 -4.75
C TYR A 41 -16.31 -5.45 -3.80
N VAL A 42 -15.06 -5.89 -3.94
CA VAL A 42 -13.93 -5.46 -3.11
C VAL A 42 -13.63 -3.97 -3.30
N GLN A 43 -13.79 -3.47 -4.52
CA GLN A 43 -13.57 -2.07 -4.86
C GLN A 43 -14.65 -1.17 -4.23
N GLU A 44 -15.89 -1.62 -4.14
CA GLU A 44 -16.97 -0.92 -3.42
C GLU A 44 -16.77 -0.96 -1.89
N ASN A 45 -16.28 -2.08 -1.36
CA ASN A 45 -16.10 -2.30 0.08
C ASN A 45 -14.68 -1.97 0.54
N THR A 46 -14.36 -0.67 0.60
CA THR A 46 -12.99 -0.20 0.89
C THR A 46 -12.47 -0.51 2.29
N GLU A 47 -13.34 -0.84 3.25
CA GLU A 47 -12.97 -1.23 4.61
C GLU A 47 -12.49 -2.70 4.71
N ALA A 48 -12.84 -3.54 3.74
CA ALA A 48 -12.56 -4.97 3.75
C ALA A 48 -11.15 -5.30 3.25
N VAL A 49 -10.13 -4.95 4.04
CA VAL A 49 -8.71 -5.13 3.69
C VAL A 49 -8.36 -6.59 3.41
N HIS A 50 -8.93 -7.54 4.16
CA HIS A 50 -8.74 -8.97 3.91
C HIS A 50 -9.27 -9.41 2.55
N SER A 51 -10.41 -8.88 2.13
CA SER A 51 -11.00 -9.16 0.81
C SER A 51 -10.15 -8.57 -0.31
N LEU A 52 -9.56 -7.39 -0.09
CA LEU A 52 -8.59 -6.79 -1.02
C LEU A 52 -7.33 -7.64 -1.19
N GLN A 53 -6.79 -8.19 -0.10
CA GLN A 53 -5.64 -9.11 -0.15
C GLN A 53 -5.99 -10.39 -0.89
N THR A 54 -7.15 -10.96 -0.56
CA THR A 54 -7.67 -12.18 -1.18
C THR A 54 -7.86 -11.97 -2.68
N PHE A 55 -8.48 -10.86 -3.09
CA PHE A 55 -8.68 -10.53 -4.51
C PHE A 55 -7.34 -10.37 -5.22
N THR A 56 -6.40 -9.61 -4.66
CA THR A 56 -5.10 -9.37 -5.30
C THR A 56 -4.29 -10.67 -5.43
N GLY A 57 -4.36 -11.55 -4.42
CA GLY A 57 -3.74 -12.87 -4.46
C GLY A 57 -4.37 -13.79 -5.51
N LEU A 58 -5.71 -13.85 -5.55
CA LEU A 58 -6.46 -14.61 -6.56
C LEU A 58 -6.19 -14.09 -7.97
N LEU A 59 -6.13 -12.76 -8.15
CA LEU A 59 -5.82 -12.12 -9.42
C LEU A 59 -4.42 -12.54 -9.89
N GLY A 60 -3.41 -12.44 -9.01
CA GLY A 60 -2.04 -12.87 -9.33
C GLY A 60 -1.94 -14.36 -9.68
N ALA A 61 -2.56 -15.23 -8.89
CA ALA A 61 -2.59 -16.67 -9.16
C ALA A 61 -3.33 -16.99 -10.48
N SER A 62 -4.44 -16.29 -10.74
CA SER A 62 -5.24 -16.48 -11.96
C SER A 62 -4.48 -16.11 -13.23
N THR A 63 -3.52 -15.18 -13.17
CA THR A 63 -2.66 -14.85 -14.32
C THR A 63 -1.85 -16.05 -14.77
N ILE A 64 -1.30 -16.83 -13.82
CA ILE A 64 -0.55 -18.06 -14.12
C ILE A 64 -1.50 -19.13 -14.65
N LEU A 65 -2.64 -19.31 -13.99
CA LEU A 65 -3.64 -20.29 -14.41
C LEU A 65 -4.17 -20.00 -15.82
N ASP A 66 -4.35 -18.74 -16.20
CA ASP A 66 -4.79 -18.36 -17.55
C ASP A 66 -3.80 -18.80 -18.62
N VAL A 67 -2.49 -18.64 -18.36
CA VAL A 67 -1.46 -19.12 -19.29
C VAL A 67 -1.53 -20.63 -19.43
N VAL A 68 -1.62 -21.36 -18.31
CA VAL A 68 -1.74 -22.83 -18.32
C VAL A 68 -3.02 -23.27 -19.05
N TRP A 69 -4.14 -22.60 -18.81
CA TRP A 69 -5.43 -22.91 -19.44
C TRP A 69 -5.35 -22.68 -20.95
N MET A 70 -4.81 -21.55 -21.41
CA MET A 70 -4.67 -21.23 -22.84
C MET A 70 -3.73 -22.18 -23.60
N LEU A 71 -2.77 -22.82 -22.91
CA LEU A 71 -1.88 -23.81 -23.50
C LEU A 71 -2.55 -25.19 -23.65
N ASN A 72 -3.53 -25.50 -22.80
CA ASN A 72 -4.20 -26.80 -22.77
C ASN A 72 -5.52 -26.83 -23.55
N ASN A 73 -6.11 -25.67 -23.84
CA ASN A 73 -7.42 -25.56 -24.47
C ASN A 73 -7.33 -24.87 -25.83
N ASP A 74 -7.87 -25.53 -26.85
CA ASP A 74 -8.06 -24.91 -28.16
C ASP A 74 -9.21 -23.90 -28.11
N GLN A 75 -8.94 -22.69 -28.58
CA GLN A 75 -9.87 -21.58 -28.63
C GLN A 75 -9.97 -21.01 -30.05
N ASN A 76 -11.15 -20.49 -30.40
CA ASN A 76 -11.31 -19.67 -31.60
C ASN A 76 -10.37 -18.46 -31.55
N GLY A 77 -9.75 -18.10 -32.68
CA GLY A 77 -8.73 -17.03 -32.72
C GLY A 77 -9.19 -15.69 -32.13
N PHE A 78 -10.46 -15.33 -32.32
CA PHE A 78 -11.04 -14.12 -31.72
C PHE A 78 -11.17 -14.21 -30.19
N VAL A 79 -11.63 -15.34 -29.66
CA VAL A 79 -11.74 -15.57 -28.20
C VAL A 79 -10.36 -15.63 -27.56
N LYS A 80 -9.38 -16.21 -28.26
CA LYS A 80 -7.98 -16.22 -27.85
C LYS A 80 -7.41 -14.81 -27.77
N LEU A 81 -7.69 -13.95 -28.76
CA LEU A 81 -7.30 -12.54 -28.72
C LEU A 81 -7.91 -11.82 -27.51
N LEU A 82 -9.21 -11.99 -27.26
CA LEU A 82 -9.85 -11.38 -26.09
C LEU A 82 -9.27 -11.90 -24.76
N THR A 83 -8.98 -13.20 -24.67
CA THR A 83 -8.35 -13.79 -23.48
C THR A 83 -6.94 -13.25 -23.25
N VAL A 84 -6.17 -13.02 -24.33
CA VAL A 84 -4.85 -12.35 -24.26
C VAL A 84 -4.99 -10.89 -23.82
N VAL A 85 -6.00 -10.16 -24.29
CA VAL A 85 -6.27 -8.78 -23.83
C VAL A 85 -6.59 -8.76 -22.33
N ILE A 86 -7.42 -9.70 -21.85
CA ILE A 86 -7.70 -9.86 -20.41
C ILE A 86 -6.40 -10.15 -19.65
N LEU A 87 -5.55 -11.06 -20.14
CA LEU A 87 -4.27 -11.38 -19.51
C LEU A 87 -3.35 -10.14 -19.40
N LEU A 88 -3.30 -9.30 -20.44
CA LEU A 88 -2.52 -8.07 -20.44
C LEU A 88 -3.08 -7.02 -19.48
N LEU A 89 -4.40 -6.92 -19.35
CA LEU A 89 -5.09 -6.03 -18.40
C LEU A 89 -4.87 -6.44 -16.94
N LYS A 90 -4.68 -7.74 -16.65
CA LYS A 90 -4.42 -8.21 -15.29
C LYS A 90 -3.17 -7.60 -14.67
N ILE A 91 -2.16 -7.24 -15.47
CA ILE A 91 -0.91 -6.65 -14.98
C ILE A 91 -1.15 -5.26 -14.36
N PRO A 92 -1.69 -4.26 -15.10
CA PRO A 92 -2.02 -2.97 -14.51
C PRO A 92 -3.08 -3.09 -13.40
N THR A 93 -4.05 -4.02 -13.51
CA THR A 93 -5.01 -4.26 -12.42
C THR A 93 -4.28 -4.73 -11.15
N PHE A 94 -3.40 -5.72 -11.26
CA PHE A 94 -2.64 -6.22 -10.12
C PHE A 94 -1.78 -5.14 -9.47
N LEU A 95 -1.14 -4.28 -10.26
CA LEU A 95 -0.36 -3.15 -9.75
C LEU A 95 -1.24 -2.11 -9.05
N ALA A 96 -2.39 -1.74 -9.63
CA ALA A 96 -3.30 -0.76 -9.07
C ALA A 96 -3.90 -1.23 -7.73
N PHE A 97 -4.28 -2.51 -7.65
CA PHE A 97 -4.77 -3.12 -6.41
C PHE A 97 -3.65 -3.37 -5.40
N GLY A 98 -2.43 -3.67 -5.86
CA GLY A 98 -1.23 -3.77 -5.01
C GLY A 98 -0.85 -2.44 -4.36
N ILE A 99 -0.97 -1.32 -5.09
CA ILE A 99 -0.79 0.03 -4.52
C ILE A 99 -1.89 0.32 -3.50
N SER A 100 -3.15 -0.01 -3.82
CA SER A 100 -4.28 0.15 -2.90
C SER A 100 -4.08 -0.64 -1.60
N LEU A 101 -3.50 -1.84 -1.68
CA LEU A 101 -3.15 -2.65 -0.50
C LEU A 101 -2.08 -1.99 0.36
N ARG A 102 -1.02 -1.47 -0.26
CA ARG A 102 0.05 -0.74 0.43
C ARG A 102 -0.48 0.53 1.11
N GLN A 103 -1.36 1.27 0.44
CA GLN A 103 -2.00 2.46 1.01
C GLN A 103 -2.85 2.14 2.24
N ARG A 104 -3.47 0.96 2.29
CA ARG A 104 -4.23 0.48 3.45
C ARG A 104 -3.35 -0.14 4.55
N GLY A 105 -2.03 0.07 4.48
CA GLY A 105 -1.07 -0.39 5.49
C GLY A 105 -0.82 -1.90 5.46
N THR A 106 -1.25 -2.59 4.40
CA THR A 106 -1.08 -4.03 4.29
C THR A 106 -0.11 -4.41 3.20
N SER A 107 0.89 -5.19 3.58
CA SER A 107 1.73 -5.94 2.66
C SER A 107 1.29 -7.40 2.70
N PHE A 108 1.50 -8.15 1.62
CA PHE A 108 1.36 -9.61 1.64
C PHE A 108 2.33 -10.16 2.70
N GLY A 109 1.82 -10.36 3.92
CA GLY A 109 2.63 -10.76 5.06
C GLY A 109 3.26 -12.11 4.81
N GLY A 110 4.55 -12.12 4.44
CA GLY A 110 5.36 -13.33 4.32
C GLY A 110 6.11 -13.55 3.01
N LEU A 111 5.79 -12.84 1.92
CA LEU A 111 6.47 -13.04 0.62
C LEU A 111 6.92 -11.71 0.01
N GLY A 112 8.09 -11.24 0.43
CA GLY A 112 8.87 -10.24 -0.32
C GLY A 112 8.99 -8.89 0.35
N GLY A 113 10.07 -8.75 1.13
CA GLY A 113 10.92 -7.56 1.19
C GLY A 113 10.28 -6.27 1.69
N ALA A 114 10.54 -5.95 2.95
CA ALA A 114 10.31 -4.64 3.57
C ALA A 114 11.11 -3.48 2.93
N ASP A 115 11.83 -3.72 1.83
CA ASP A 115 12.87 -2.82 1.33
C ASP A 115 12.69 -2.31 -0.12
N LEU A 116 11.62 -2.69 -0.84
CA LEU A 116 11.41 -2.27 -2.25
C LEU A 116 10.71 -0.91 -2.43
N SER A 117 10.39 -0.24 -1.34
CA SER A 117 10.01 1.17 -1.30
C SER A 117 10.63 1.68 -0.01
N GLY A 118 11.60 2.60 -0.13
CA GLY A 118 12.45 3.06 0.97
C GLY A 118 11.72 3.30 2.28
N PRO A 119 12.45 3.25 3.41
CA PRO A 119 11.89 3.09 4.74
C PRO A 119 10.75 4.07 4.92
N THR A 120 9.53 3.56 4.97
CA THR A 120 8.37 4.32 5.39
C THR A 120 8.57 4.54 6.89
N VAL A 121 9.46 5.48 7.20
CA VAL A 121 9.63 6.07 8.51
C VAL A 121 8.28 6.71 8.78
N TRP A 122 7.52 6.08 9.66
CA TRP A 122 6.46 6.78 10.38
C TRP A 122 7.18 7.86 11.19
N SER A 123 7.45 9.01 10.58
CA SER A 123 7.78 10.21 11.32
C SER A 123 6.49 10.58 12.03
N MET A 124 6.30 10.02 13.23
CA MET A 124 5.32 10.53 14.18
C MET A 124 5.55 12.06 14.26
N PRO A 125 4.50 12.88 14.07
CA PRO A 125 4.60 14.31 14.32
C PRO A 125 4.80 14.50 15.83
N GLY A 126 6.06 14.52 16.24
CA GLY A 126 6.47 14.41 17.65
C GLY A 126 7.92 13.94 17.67
N GLY A 127 8.84 14.88 17.42
CA GLY A 127 10.24 14.60 17.13
C GLY A 127 10.96 13.83 18.21
N PHE A 128 11.48 12.64 17.86
CA PHE A 128 12.59 11.95 18.51
C PHE A 128 13.33 11.08 17.48
N THR A 129 13.85 11.65 16.40
CA THR A 129 14.91 10.97 15.62
C THR A 129 16.26 11.41 16.19
N SER A 130 16.78 10.58 17.08
CA SER A 130 18.11 10.67 17.67
C SER A 130 19.21 10.44 16.63
N SER A 131 19.47 11.44 15.78
CA SER A 131 20.76 11.53 15.09
C SER A 131 21.80 12.13 16.06
N GLY A 132 22.27 11.33 17.02
CA GLY A 132 23.53 11.63 17.74
C GLY A 132 23.55 11.61 19.26
N ARG A 133 22.55 11.08 19.98
CA ARG A 133 22.65 10.91 21.43
C ARG A 133 21.96 9.61 21.88
N GLU A 134 22.75 8.77 22.54
CA GLU A 134 22.38 7.53 23.24
C GLU A 134 21.00 7.72 23.91
N GLY A 135 20.01 6.89 23.58
CA GLY A 135 19.84 5.60 24.25
C GLY A 135 19.26 5.86 25.64
N TYR A 136 17.99 5.45 25.86
CA TYR A 136 17.27 5.65 27.11
C TYR A 136 18.16 5.43 28.35
N GLN A 137 18.27 6.46 29.20
CA GLN A 137 18.88 6.33 30.51
C GLN A 137 17.96 5.45 31.36
N THR A 138 18.44 4.26 31.72
CA THR A 138 17.71 3.34 32.60
C THR A 138 17.73 3.87 34.04
N VAL A 139 16.73 3.50 34.84
CA VAL A 139 16.55 4.01 36.23
C VAL A 139 17.71 3.61 37.15
N ASP A 140 18.57 2.70 36.72
CA ASP A 140 19.71 2.16 37.47
C ASP A 140 21.06 2.83 37.12
N GLU A 141 21.09 3.88 36.28
CA GLU A 141 22.35 4.51 35.89
C GLU A 141 22.93 5.38 37.03
N GLU A 142 24.01 4.92 37.63
CA GLU A 142 24.70 5.58 38.74
C GLU A 142 25.33 6.92 38.32
N ARG A 143 24.97 8.00 39.02
CA ARG A 143 25.31 9.38 38.65
C ARG A 143 26.84 9.57 38.65
N PRO A 144 27.45 10.10 37.57
CA PRO A 144 28.87 10.45 37.60
C PRO A 144 29.13 11.49 38.70
N SER A 145 29.92 11.10 39.68
CA SER A 145 30.55 12.00 40.63
C SER A 145 31.74 12.70 39.94
N HIS A 146 32.07 13.91 40.40
CA HIS A 146 33.15 14.80 39.95
C HIS A 146 32.76 15.67 38.73
N THR A 147 32.90 17.00 38.71
CA THR A 147 33.82 17.89 39.43
C THR A 147 33.28 19.33 39.38
N SER A 148 33.58 20.09 40.43
CA SER A 148 33.25 21.51 40.64
C SER A 148 33.70 22.44 39.49
N ARG A 149 32.77 23.24 38.95
CA ARG A 149 33.07 24.43 38.12
C ARG A 149 32.43 25.68 38.75
N PRO A 150 33.17 26.80 38.88
CA PRO A 150 32.72 28.00 39.62
C PRO A 150 31.58 28.76 38.90
N PRO A 151 30.82 29.59 39.65
CA PRO A 151 29.63 30.27 39.15
C PRO A 151 29.97 31.33 38.10
N VAL A 152 29.26 31.30 36.98
CA VAL A 152 29.30 32.34 35.94
C VAL A 152 28.20 33.37 36.24
N PRO A 153 28.47 34.68 36.18
CA PRO A 153 27.50 35.74 36.49
C PRO A 153 26.32 35.78 35.50
N ALA A 154 25.14 36.15 36.00
CA ALA A 154 23.90 36.26 35.22
C ALA A 154 23.97 37.37 34.15
N PRO A 155 23.55 37.10 32.90
CA PRO A 155 23.26 38.14 31.92
C PRO A 155 21.85 38.73 32.13
N PRO A 156 21.64 40.01 31.77
CA PRO A 156 20.45 40.79 32.09
C PRO A 156 19.19 40.34 31.33
N LEU A 157 18.04 40.49 31.99
CA LEU A 157 16.69 40.36 31.45
C LEU A 157 16.49 41.28 30.23
N SER A 158 16.28 40.70 29.06
CA SER A 158 15.65 41.38 27.92
C SER A 158 14.32 40.71 27.61
N ASN A 159 13.25 41.36 28.06
CA ASN A 159 11.87 41.16 27.60
C ASN A 159 11.80 41.36 26.09
N THR A 160 11.31 40.35 25.37
CA THR A 160 10.47 40.57 24.17
C THR A 160 9.52 39.39 24.03
N HIS A 161 8.24 39.65 24.34
CA HIS A 161 7.12 38.84 23.90
C HIS A 161 7.08 38.76 22.37
N SER A 162 6.79 37.58 21.82
CA SER A 162 5.65 37.41 20.91
C SER A 162 5.36 35.92 20.72
N ALA A 163 4.08 35.62 20.91
CA ALA A 163 3.49 34.31 21.08
C ALA A 163 3.51 33.45 19.80
N ALA A 164 3.68 32.15 19.99
CA ALA A 164 3.34 31.13 19.00
C ALA A 164 1.81 31.09 18.82
N PRO A 165 1.27 31.20 17.58
CA PRO A 165 -0.17 31.03 17.35
C PRO A 165 -0.46 29.53 17.21
N GLY A 166 -1.06 28.95 18.25
CA GLY A 166 -1.48 27.54 18.24
C GLY A 166 -1.93 27.00 19.59
N ALA A 167 -2.96 27.59 20.21
CA ALA A 167 -3.73 26.90 21.24
C ALA A 167 -5.13 27.55 21.40
N TYR A 168 -6.15 26.72 21.20
CA TYR A 168 -7.56 27.03 21.41
C TYR A 168 -7.89 27.09 22.91
N GLN A 169 -8.71 28.05 23.33
CA GLN A 169 -9.53 27.91 24.54
C GLN A 169 -10.95 28.40 24.27
N THR A 170 -11.86 27.45 24.43
CA THR A 170 -13.32 27.56 24.50
C THR A 170 -13.77 28.23 25.79
N ALA A 171 -14.78 29.09 25.68
CA ALA A 171 -15.83 29.27 26.67
C ALA A 171 -17.13 29.63 25.93
#